data_AF-A0A662S6F0-F1
#
_entry.id   AF-A0A662S6F0-F1
#
_cell.length_a   1.000
_cell.length_b   1.000
_cell.length_c   1.000
_cell.angle_alpha   90.00
_cell.angle_beta   90.00
_cell.angle_gamma   90.00
#
_symmetry.space_group_name_H-M   'P 1'
#
loop_
_entity.id
_entity.type
_entity.pdbx_description
1 polymer ?
#
loop_
_entity_poly.entity_id
_entity_poly.type
_entity_poly.pdbx_seq_one_letter_code
_entity_poly.pdbx_strand_id
1 'polypeptide(L)'
;MSAGEENLEEAITISKRGKRELRTIFARGKFALIEYRDPITKEKTENKLKLVLLRDDGGVEEFFIIPLKQANRFLLLKSEKAKGPKVKAWNPKTGKLEEVIP
;
A
#
# COMPACT_ATOMS: atom_id res chain seq x y z
N MET A 1 5.10 -27.13 8.77
CA MET A 1 5.47 -25.73 8.45
C MET A 1 6.30 -25.76 7.19
N SER A 2 5.72 -25.35 6.06
CA SER A 2 6.39 -25.39 4.74
C SER A 2 7.32 -24.19 4.59
N ALA A 3 8.50 -24.42 4.03
CA ALA A 3 9.46 -23.39 3.66
C ALA A 3 8.79 -22.36 2.73
N GLY A 4 8.74 -21.08 3.13
CA GLY A 4 8.33 -19.99 2.25
C GLY A 4 7.41 -18.91 2.83
N GLU A 5 6.93 -19.02 4.07
CA GLU A 5 6.25 -17.88 4.71
C GLU A 5 7.31 -16.87 5.18
N GLU A 6 7.74 -15.98 4.27
CA GLU A 6 8.37 -14.73 4.70
C GLU A 6 7.43 -14.07 5.71
N ASN A 7 7.96 -13.70 6.87
CA ASN A 7 7.19 -13.06 7.92
C ASN A 7 6.69 -11.69 7.41
N LEU A 8 5.42 -11.62 7.00
CA LEU A 8 4.81 -10.44 6.41
C LEU A 8 4.46 -9.35 7.43
N GLU A 9 4.76 -9.55 8.72
CA GLU A 9 4.30 -8.68 9.81
C GLU A 9 4.72 -7.21 9.59
N GLU A 10 5.90 -6.93 9.04
CA GLU A 10 6.35 -5.56 8.75
C GLU A 10 5.46 -4.84 7.70
N ALA A 11 4.86 -5.59 6.77
CA ALA A 11 3.94 -5.05 5.78
C ALA A 11 2.48 -5.01 6.28
N ILE A 12 2.16 -5.66 7.41
CA ILE A 12 0.82 -5.65 7.99
C ILE A 12 0.56 -4.29 8.68
N THR A 13 -0.68 -3.82 8.54
CA THR A 13 -1.20 -2.65 9.23
C THR A 13 -2.58 -2.96 9.76
N ILE A 14 -3.01 -2.19 10.77
CA ILE A 14 -4.37 -2.25 11.29
C ILE A 14 -5.13 -1.05 10.73
N SER A 15 -6.27 -1.31 10.08
CA SER A 15 -7.17 -0.25 9.60
C SER A 15 -7.83 0.50 10.76
N LYS A 16 -8.46 1.65 10.49
CA LYS A 16 -9.26 2.39 11.50
C LYS A 16 -10.40 1.53 12.09
N ARG A 17 -10.80 0.43 11.43
CA ARG A 17 -11.86 -0.51 11.86
C ARG A 17 -11.29 -1.77 12.56
N GLY A 18 -9.99 -1.82 12.84
CA GLY A 18 -9.36 -2.96 13.52
C GLY A 18 -9.02 -4.15 12.61
N LYS A 19 -9.32 -4.09 11.31
CA LYS A 19 -8.96 -5.16 10.36
C LYS A 19 -7.45 -5.17 10.08
N ARG A 20 -6.82 -6.35 10.14
CA ARG A 20 -5.45 -6.60 9.66
C ARG A 20 -5.42 -6.55 8.14
N GLU A 21 -4.50 -5.78 7.58
CA GLU A 21 -4.34 -5.59 6.14
C GLU A 21 -2.87 -5.65 5.75
N LEU A 22 -2.57 -6.36 4.67
CA LEU A 22 -1.27 -6.45 4.06
C LEU A 22 -1.09 -5.31 3.04
N ARG A 23 -0.13 -4.42 3.28
CA ARG A 23 0.30 -3.45 2.27
C ARG A 23 0.94 -4.20 1.11
N THR A 24 0.45 -3.97 -0.09
CA THR A 24 0.91 -4.65 -1.30
C THR A 24 1.27 -3.63 -2.37
N ILE A 25 2.43 -3.79 -3.01
CA ILE A 25 2.85 -2.95 -4.13
C ILE A 25 1.98 -3.26 -5.34
N PHE A 26 1.17 -2.28 -5.76
CA PHE A 26 0.39 -2.35 -6.99
C PHE A 26 1.21 -1.85 -8.19
N ALA A 27 1.85 -0.69 -8.05
CA ALA A 27 2.76 -0.13 -9.03
C ALA A 27 3.82 0.76 -8.35
N ARG A 28 5.00 0.92 -8.96
CA ARG A 28 6.10 1.73 -8.42
C ARG A 28 6.94 2.36 -9.54
N GLY A 29 7.39 3.58 -9.30
CA GLY A 29 8.30 4.40 -10.11
C GLY A 29 8.82 5.57 -9.24
N LYS A 30 8.79 6.81 -9.75
CA LYS A 30 9.02 8.02 -8.90
C LYS A 30 7.97 8.18 -7.79
N PHE A 31 6.84 7.54 -7.95
CA PHE A 31 5.77 7.40 -6.95
C PHE A 31 5.38 5.94 -6.84
N ALA A 32 4.71 5.57 -5.76
CA ALA A 32 4.18 4.22 -5.57
C ALA A 32 2.68 4.22 -5.35
N LEU A 33 2.03 3.19 -5.88
CA LEU A 33 0.65 2.85 -5.61
C LEU A 33 0.62 1.57 -4.79
N ILE A 34 -0.01 1.64 -3.63
CA ILE A 34 -0.19 0.54 -2.69
C ILE A 34 -1.66 0.17 -2.63
N GLU A 35 -1.94 -1.13 -2.58
CA GLU A 35 -3.25 -1.68 -2.27
C GLU A 35 -3.22 -2.47 -0.97
N TYR A 36 -4.39 -2.71 -0.42
CA TYR A 36 -4.57 -3.44 0.83
C TYR A 36 -5.20 -4.79 0.54
N ARG A 37 -4.57 -5.84 1.07
CA ARG A 37 -4.98 -7.23 0.88
C ARG A 37 -5.14 -7.95 2.20
N ASP A 38 -5.90 -9.03 2.18
CA ASP A 38 -6.00 -9.92 3.32
C ASP A 38 -4.64 -10.62 3.54
N PRO A 39 -4.07 -10.61 4.75
CA PRO A 39 -2.78 -11.23 5.00
C PRO A 39 -2.75 -12.74 4.75
N ILE A 40 -3.90 -13.42 4.82
CA ILE A 40 -4.04 -14.87 4.61
C ILE A 40 -4.41 -15.14 3.16
N THR A 41 -5.54 -14.60 2.68
CA THR A 41 -6.07 -14.94 1.34
C THR A 41 -5.40 -14.19 0.19
N LYS A 42 -4.69 -13.09 0.49
CA LYS A 42 -4.11 -12.16 -0.49
C LYS A 42 -5.14 -11.49 -1.42
N GLU A 43 -6.42 -11.58 -1.10
CA GLU A 43 -7.49 -10.89 -1.83
C GLU A 43 -7.56 -9.42 -1.42
N LYS A 44 -8.03 -8.54 -2.32
CA LYS A 44 -8.21 -7.12 -2.00
C LYS A 44 -9.23 -6.94 -0.87
N THR A 45 -8.87 -6.15 0.14
CA THR A 45 -9.77 -5.84 1.25
C THR A 45 -10.60 -4.59 1.00
N GLU A 46 -10.10 -3.69 0.16
CA GLU A 46 -10.73 -2.42 -0.12
C GLU A 46 -10.57 -2.03 -1.59
N ASN A 47 -11.58 -1.38 -2.15
CA ASN A 47 -11.54 -0.81 -3.48
C ASN A 47 -10.97 0.62 -3.44
N LYS A 48 -9.71 0.76 -3.01
CA LYS A 48 -8.96 2.02 -3.01
C LYS A 48 -7.47 1.76 -3.18
N LEU A 49 -6.75 2.76 -3.66
CA LEU A 49 -5.29 2.75 -3.66
C LEU A 49 -4.75 3.81 -2.71
N LYS A 50 -3.52 3.62 -2.24
CA LYS A 50 -2.74 4.64 -1.58
C LYS A 50 -1.60 5.07 -2.49
N LEU A 51 -1.55 6.36 -2.81
CA LEU A 51 -0.44 7.01 -3.49
C LEU A 51 0.59 7.45 -2.45
N VAL A 52 1.86 7.14 -2.71
CA VAL A 52 3.02 7.71 -2.03
C VAL A 52 3.80 8.52 -3.07
N LEU A 53 3.83 9.83 -2.89
CA LEU A 53 4.52 10.78 -3.75
C LEU A 53 5.79 11.26 -3.05
N LEU A 54 6.95 10.92 -3.61
CA LEU A 54 8.23 11.46 -3.20
C LEU A 54 8.53 12.70 -4.06
N ARG A 55 8.74 13.83 -3.41
CA ARG A 55 9.10 15.10 -4.05
C ARG A 55 10.62 15.20 -4.20
N ASP A 56 11.06 16.00 -5.16
CA ASP A 56 12.49 16.22 -5.42
C ASP A 56 13.22 16.90 -4.24
N ASP A 57 12.47 17.62 -3.39
CA ASP A 57 12.98 18.22 -2.14
C ASP A 57 13.05 17.22 -0.95
N GLY A 58 12.78 15.93 -1.20
CA GLY A 58 12.72 14.89 -0.17
C GLY A 58 11.42 14.87 0.63
N GLY A 59 10.49 15.81 0.37
CA GLY A 59 9.17 15.81 0.97
C GLY A 59 8.33 14.61 0.54
N VAL A 60 7.48 14.12 1.44
CA VAL A 60 6.61 12.98 1.15
C VAL A 60 5.16 13.39 1.36
N GLU A 61 4.34 13.14 0.34
CA GLU A 61 2.89 13.26 0.43
C GLU A 61 2.22 11.92 0.17
N GLU A 62 1.18 11.63 0.96
CA GLU A 62 0.42 10.40 0.82
C GLU A 62 -1.05 10.71 0.64
N PHE A 63 -1.68 10.00 -0.29
CA PHE A 63 -3.09 10.19 -0.61
C PHE A 63 -3.80 8.85 -0.74
N PHE A 64 -5.09 8.81 -0.43
CA PHE A 64 -5.97 7.72 -0.84
C PHE A 64 -6.69 8.10 -2.12
N ILE A 65 -6.65 7.21 -3.11
CA ILE A 65 -7.39 7.30 -4.37
C ILE A 65 -8.59 6.39 -4.27
N ILE A 66 -9.79 6.97 -4.20
CA ILE A 66 -11.04 6.25 -4.04
C ILE A 66 -11.84 6.38 -5.35
N PRO A 67 -12.17 5.27 -6.04
CA PRO A 67 -13.03 5.31 -7.22
C PRO A 67 -14.43 5.79 -6.86
N LEU A 68 -14.99 6.66 -7.70
CA LEU A 68 -16.37 7.11 -7.60
C LEU A 68 -17.28 6.24 -8.48
N LYS A 69 -18.60 6.41 -8.34
CA LYS A 69 -19.59 5.66 -9.14
C LYS A 69 -19.45 5.93 -10.64
N GLN A 70 -19.09 7.16 -11.00
CA GLN A 70 -18.86 7.56 -12.39
C GLN A 70 -17.53 6.98 -12.88
N ALA A 71 -17.55 6.38 -14.07
CA ALA A 71 -16.35 5.86 -14.71
C ALA A 71 -15.27 6.95 -14.81
N ASN A 72 -14.02 6.54 -14.55
CA ASN A 72 -12.83 7.40 -14.63
C ASN A 72 -12.85 8.63 -13.70
N ARG A 73 -13.67 8.63 -12.65
CA ARG A 73 -13.64 9.67 -11.61
C ARG A 73 -13.17 9.09 -10.28
N PHE A 74 -12.27 9.82 -9.62
CA PHE A 74 -11.66 9.43 -8.36
C PHE A 74 -11.65 10.59 -7.39
N LEU A 75 -11.85 10.29 -6.11
CA LEU A 75 -11.61 11.21 -5.01
C LEU A 75 -10.21 11.00 -4.47
N LEU A 76 -9.45 12.09 -4.34
CA LEU A 76 -8.13 12.09 -3.73
C LEU A 76 -8.23 12.66 -2.31
N LEU A 77 -7.91 11.84 -1.30
CA LEU A 77 -7.91 12.25 0.10
C LEU A 77 -6.48 12.31 0.64
N LYS A 78 -6.04 13.47 1.11
CA LYS A 78 -4.73 13.60 1.77
C LYS A 78 -4.71 12.79 3.07
N SER A 79 -3.64 12.04 3.28
CA SER A 79 -3.46 11.27 4.51
C SER A 79 -3.14 12.20 5.68
N GLU A 80 -3.78 11.98 6.83
CA GLU A 80 -3.50 12.72 8.08
C GLU A 80 -2.06 12.48 8.57
N LYS A 81 -1.50 11.30 8.28
CA LYS A 81 -0.14 10.91 8.68
C LYS A 81 0.58 10.23 7.52
N ALA A 82 1.61 10.90 7.01
CA ALA A 82 2.52 10.28 6.06
C ALA A 82 3.37 9.23 6.77
N LYS A 83 3.36 7.98 6.30
CA LYS A 83 4.24 6.93 6.82
C LYS A 83 5.62 6.93 6.15
N GLY A 84 5.71 7.41 4.91
CA GLY A 84 6.98 7.58 4.21
C GLY A 84 7.31 6.45 3.22
N PRO A 85 8.34 6.65 2.38
CA PRO A 85 8.74 5.73 1.31
C PRO A 85 9.32 4.40 1.81
N LYS A 86 9.93 4.40 3.01
CA LYS A 86 10.61 3.24 3.59
C LYS A 86 9.69 2.20 4.22
N VAL A 87 8.38 2.46 4.24
CA VAL A 87 7.38 1.48 4.69
C VAL A 87 7.55 0.19 3.91
N LYS A 88 7.50 -0.96 4.59
CA LYS A 88 7.50 -2.25 3.92
C LYS A 88 6.13 -2.56 3.33
N ALA A 89 6.14 -3.06 2.11
CA ALA A 89 4.99 -3.61 1.40
C ALA A 89 5.41 -4.90 0.70
N TRP A 90 4.50 -5.84 0.61
CA TRP A 90 4.72 -7.08 -0.12
C TRP A 90 4.65 -6.83 -1.63
N ASN A 91 5.62 -7.34 -2.39
CA ASN A 91 5.62 -7.28 -3.84
C ASN A 91 5.17 -8.62 -4.42
N PRO A 92 3.99 -8.71 -5.04
CA PRO A 92 3.46 -9.97 -5.56
C PRO A 92 4.29 -10.52 -6.74
N LYS A 93 5.09 -9.68 -7.40
CA LYS A 93 5.95 -10.10 -8.53
C LYS A 93 7.20 -10.82 -8.07
N THR A 94 7.77 -10.41 -6.93
CA THR A 94 9.01 -10.98 -6.39
C THR A 94 8.75 -11.94 -5.23
N GLY A 95 7.55 -11.88 -4.63
CA GLY A 95 7.18 -12.59 -3.42
C GLY A 95 7.73 -11.96 -2.14
N LYS A 96 8.48 -10.85 -2.23
CA LYS A 96 9.29 -10.31 -1.13
C LYS A 96 8.70 -9.09 -0.46
N LEU A 97 9.12 -8.82 0.78
CA LEU A 97 8.95 -7.51 1.41
C LEU A 97 9.96 -6.50 0.86
N GLU A 98 9.45 -5.36 0.39
CA GLU A 98 10.25 -4.29 -0.20
C GLU A 98 9.84 -2.94 0.38
N GLU A 99 10.73 -1.95 0.31
CA GLU A 99 10.34 -0.56 0.56
C GLU A 99 9.39 -0.08 -0.53
N VAL A 100 8.39 0.70 -0.12
CA VAL A 100 7.36 1.24 -1.02
C VAL A 100 7.99 2.08 -2.13
N ILE A 101 9.03 2.86 -1.82
CA ILE A 101 9.92 3.50 -2.80
C ILE A 101 11.38 3.28 -2.31
N PRO A 102 12.20 2.51 -3.03
CA PRO A 102 13.61 2.27 -2.69
C PRO A 102 14.52 3.46 -2.99
#